data_AF-A0A5N5Q7U6-F1
#
_entry.id   AF-A0A5N5Q7U6-F1
#
_cell.length_a   1.000
_cell.length_b   1.000
_cell.length_c   1.000
_cell.angle_alpha   90.00
_cell.angle_beta   90.00
_cell.angle_gamma   90.00
#
_symmetry.space_group_name_H-M   'P 1'
#
loop_
_entity.id
_entity.type
_entity.pdbx_description
1 polymer ?
#
loop_
_entity_poly.entity_id
_entity_poly.type
_entity_poly.pdbx_seq_one_letter_code
_entity_poly.pdbx_strand_id
1 'polypeptide(L)'
;MKNAGDYHAVLADAARLWGGEFISQPVLTEFDGQQFEHYVHYQPVFPALSRIVSDAELAVDMVYYPVQQYVHCPGTVDGSMQVWEELWHGRTWWELQYRIASNQCILYLVLYIDETNVSTIGGVKVWPVYIWVGNLPASIRKQRGKKGGAILIGYLPKARSDSGVSDLAAFRCKVYHDALNTMFESLKIPSRYGVPMRCGDGKVREFIPVIGAGSADYMEL
;
A
#
# COMPACT_ATOMS: atom_id res chain seq x y z
N MET A 1 20.23 19.43 4.71
CA MET A 1 19.49 19.12 5.95
C MET A 1 19.39 20.40 6.76
N LYS A 2 18.18 20.92 7.05
CA LYS A 2 18.05 22.20 7.80
C LYS A 2 17.73 22.05 9.29
N ASN A 3 17.20 20.93 9.78
CA ASN A 3 17.11 20.66 11.22
C ASN A 3 16.75 19.17 11.46
N ALA A 4 17.51 18.48 12.31
CA ALA A 4 17.17 17.11 12.74
C ALA A 4 15.91 17.07 13.62
N GLY A 5 15.59 18.18 14.31
CA GLY A 5 14.40 18.30 15.17
C GLY A 5 13.08 18.21 14.40
N ASP A 6 12.95 18.98 13.31
CA ASP A 6 11.73 18.98 12.47
C ASP A 6 11.49 17.61 11.83
N TYR A 7 12.57 16.92 11.49
CA TYR A 7 12.55 15.57 10.95
C TYR A 7 11.95 14.56 11.96
N HIS A 8 12.43 14.57 13.20
CA HIS A 8 11.90 13.67 14.23
C HIS A 8 10.46 14.02 14.60
N ALA A 9 10.09 15.29 14.58
CA ALA A 9 8.71 15.73 14.83
C ALA A 9 7.74 15.20 13.76
N VAL A 10 8.07 15.31 12.46
CA VAL A 10 7.20 14.82 11.37
C VAL A 10 7.04 13.30 11.41
N LEU A 11 8.11 12.55 11.69
CA LEU A 11 8.03 11.09 11.80
C LEU A 11 7.30 10.65 13.08
N ALA A 12 7.47 11.37 14.19
CA ALA A 12 6.73 11.13 15.42
C ALA A 12 5.23 11.45 15.26
N ASP A 13 4.89 12.50 14.52
CA ASP A 13 3.51 12.81 14.16
C ASP A 13 2.91 11.76 13.23
N ALA A 14 3.67 11.27 12.25
CA ALA A 14 3.25 10.16 11.39
C ALA A 14 3.00 8.88 12.21
N ALA A 15 3.92 8.53 13.12
CA ALA A 15 3.77 7.40 14.03
C ALA A 15 2.56 7.58 14.97
N ARG A 16 2.32 8.79 15.48
CA ARG A 16 1.17 9.10 16.34
C ARG A 16 -0.16 8.99 15.60
N LEU A 17 -0.22 9.49 14.36
CA LEU A 17 -1.45 9.55 13.57
C LEU A 17 -1.80 8.22 12.90
N TRP A 18 -0.80 7.46 12.45
CA TRP A 18 -0.98 6.26 11.63
C TRP A 18 -0.50 4.97 12.29
N GLY A 19 0.12 5.08 13.47
CA GLY A 19 0.72 3.95 14.18
C GLY A 19 1.99 3.43 13.50
N GLY A 20 2.73 2.60 14.24
CA GLY A 20 3.98 1.99 13.79
C GLY A 20 5.22 2.83 14.06
N GLU A 21 6.35 2.31 13.61
CA GLU A 21 7.66 2.95 13.79
C GLU A 21 8.23 3.23 12.41
N PHE A 22 8.42 4.51 12.10
CA PHE A 22 9.00 4.96 10.85
C PHE A 22 10.52 4.93 10.98
N ILE A 23 11.15 4.22 10.05
CA ILE A 23 12.60 4.14 9.91
C ILE A 23 13.04 4.91 8.67
N SER A 24 14.34 5.20 8.64
CA SER A 24 14.96 5.89 7.53
C SER A 24 16.11 5.10 7.02
N GLN A 25 16.08 4.83 5.73
CA GLN A 25 17.03 3.95 5.08
C GLN A 25 17.62 4.65 3.86
N PRO A 26 18.95 4.68 3.72
CA PRO A 26 19.58 5.09 2.47
C PRO A 26 19.28 4.05 1.39
N VAL A 27 18.92 4.55 0.20
CA VAL A 27 18.69 3.77 -1.01
C VAL A 27 19.62 4.31 -2.07
N LEU A 28 20.43 3.42 -2.64
CA LEU A 28 21.33 3.73 -3.74
C LEU A 28 20.62 3.41 -5.05
N THR A 29 20.49 4.41 -5.89
CA THR A 29 19.98 4.28 -7.25
C THR A 29 21.13 4.40 -8.22
N GLU A 30 21.35 3.34 -9.00
CA GLU A 30 22.26 3.36 -10.14
C GLU A 30 21.50 3.76 -11.40
N PHE A 31 21.99 4.80 -12.08
CA PHE A 31 21.40 5.32 -13.32
C PHE A 31 22.50 5.94 -14.19
N ASP A 32 22.54 5.59 -15.49
CA ASP A 32 23.57 6.04 -16.44
C ASP A 32 25.03 5.89 -15.93
N GLY A 33 25.31 4.80 -15.20
CA GLY A 33 26.64 4.52 -14.64
C GLY A 33 27.03 5.42 -13.45
N GLN A 34 26.11 6.22 -12.93
CA GLN A 34 26.28 7.03 -11.73
C GLN A 34 25.43 6.48 -10.58
N GLN A 35 25.90 6.69 -9.35
CA GLN A 35 25.18 6.32 -8.13
C GLN A 35 24.63 7.54 -7.42
N PHE A 36 23.35 7.49 -7.09
CA PHE A 36 22.64 8.54 -6.37
C PHE A 36 22.10 7.98 -5.05
N GLU A 37 22.46 8.61 -3.95
CA GLU A 37 21.94 8.25 -2.63
C GLU A 37 20.69 9.08 -2.30
N HIS A 38 19.62 8.37 -1.92
CA HIS A 38 18.37 8.96 -1.47
C HIS A 38 17.97 8.36 -0.12
N TYR A 39 17.20 9.10 0.68
CA TYR A 39 16.67 8.58 1.94
C TYR A 39 15.18 8.28 1.78
N VAL A 40 14.80 7.06 2.18
CA VAL A 40 13.42 6.63 2.21
C VAL A 40 12.97 6.56 3.65
N HIS A 41 11.82 7.18 3.93
CA HIS A 41 11.22 7.24 5.27
C HIS A 41 9.96 6.39 5.27
N TYR A 42 9.96 5.26 5.97
CA TYR A 42 8.84 4.33 5.90
C TYR A 42 8.72 3.48 7.14
N GLN A 43 7.52 2.96 7.39
CA GLN A 43 7.33 1.85 8.30
C GLN A 43 7.24 0.54 7.50
N PRO A 44 7.81 -0.57 7.99
CA PRO A 44 7.70 -1.86 7.32
C PRO A 44 6.23 -2.24 7.07
N VAL A 45 5.92 -2.56 5.81
CA VAL A 45 4.54 -2.79 5.37
C VAL A 45 3.90 -3.98 6.09
N PHE A 46 4.59 -5.10 6.21
CA PHE A 46 4.01 -6.30 6.80
C PHE A 46 3.53 -6.11 8.24
N PRO A 47 4.33 -5.55 9.17
CA PRO A 47 3.84 -5.16 10.50
C PRO A 47 2.65 -4.19 10.47
N ALA A 48 2.64 -3.22 9.56
CA ALA A 48 1.53 -2.27 9.44
C ALA A 48 0.22 -2.96 9.05
N LEU A 49 0.28 -3.87 8.08
CA LEU A 49 -0.86 -4.71 7.68
C LEU A 49 -1.31 -5.65 8.79
N SER A 50 -0.35 -6.25 9.50
CA SER A 50 -0.62 -7.19 10.60
C SER A 50 -1.47 -6.56 11.68
N ARG A 51 -1.22 -5.29 12.04
CA ARG A 51 -2.03 -4.57 13.02
C ARG A 51 -3.51 -4.48 12.60
N ILE A 52 -3.77 -4.17 11.33
CA ILE A 52 -5.14 -4.10 10.79
C ILE A 52 -5.81 -5.47 10.79
N VAL A 53 -5.12 -6.50 10.29
CA VAL A 53 -5.67 -7.87 10.24
C VAL A 53 -5.97 -8.43 11.63
N SER A 54 -5.15 -8.08 12.62
CA SER A 54 -5.30 -8.53 14.01
C SER A 54 -6.29 -7.73 14.84
N ASP A 55 -6.84 -6.62 14.32
CA ASP A 55 -7.75 -5.76 15.09
C ASP A 55 -9.13 -6.42 15.21
N ALA A 56 -9.56 -6.67 16.46
CA ALA A 56 -10.82 -7.34 16.76
C ALA A 56 -12.06 -6.50 16.37
N GLU A 57 -11.96 -5.16 16.39
CA GLU A 57 -13.05 -4.29 15.97
C GLU A 57 -13.22 -4.30 14.44
N LEU A 58 -12.13 -4.48 13.69
CA LEU A 58 -12.19 -4.57 12.22
C LEU A 58 -12.52 -5.97 11.72
N ALA A 59 -12.21 -7.00 12.52
CA ALA A 59 -12.38 -8.40 12.11
C ALA A 59 -13.84 -8.76 11.82
N VAL A 60 -14.81 -8.05 12.41
CA VAL A 60 -16.24 -8.26 12.15
C VAL A 60 -16.64 -7.89 10.71
N ASP A 61 -15.91 -6.96 10.10
CA ASP A 61 -16.16 -6.46 8.74
C ASP A 61 -15.19 -7.03 7.70
N MET A 62 -14.18 -7.80 8.11
CA MET A 62 -13.19 -8.36 7.19
C MET A 62 -13.77 -9.46 6.30
N VAL A 63 -13.61 -9.29 4.99
CA VAL A 63 -13.92 -10.29 3.97
C VAL A 63 -12.65 -11.03 3.55
N TYR A 64 -12.66 -12.35 3.60
CA TYR A 64 -11.47 -13.19 3.33
C TYR A 64 -11.46 -13.80 1.93
N TYR A 65 -12.63 -13.96 1.31
CA TYR A 65 -12.79 -14.64 0.03
C TYR A 65 -13.64 -13.80 -0.92
N PRO A 66 -13.38 -13.88 -2.23
CA PRO A 66 -14.16 -13.15 -3.22
C PRO A 66 -15.59 -13.70 -3.30
N VAL A 67 -16.54 -12.82 -3.65
CA VAL A 67 -17.96 -13.15 -3.77
C VAL A 67 -18.48 -12.61 -5.09
N GLN A 68 -19.15 -13.44 -5.90
CA GLN A 68 -19.87 -12.92 -7.06
C GLN A 68 -21.31 -12.61 -6.66
N GLN A 69 -21.72 -11.37 -6.84
CA GLN A 69 -23.07 -10.91 -6.54
C GLN A 69 -23.81 -10.56 -7.83
N TYR A 70 -25.05 -11.04 -7.95
CA TYR A 70 -25.90 -10.81 -9.11
C TYR A 70 -27.26 -10.27 -8.67
N VAL A 71 -27.81 -9.35 -9.45
CA VAL A 71 -29.18 -8.88 -9.31
C VAL A 71 -29.99 -9.34 -10.51
N HIS A 72 -31.22 -9.77 -10.26
CA HIS A 72 -32.14 -10.13 -11.32
C HIS A 72 -32.56 -8.87 -12.10
N CYS A 73 -32.42 -8.90 -13.42
CA CYS A 73 -32.75 -7.80 -14.32
C CYS A 73 -33.79 -8.26 -15.34
N PRO A 74 -35.10 -7.99 -15.10
CA PRO A 74 -36.13 -8.35 -16.06
C PRO A 74 -35.90 -7.63 -17.40
N GLY A 75 -35.93 -8.37 -18.52
CA GLY A 75 -35.85 -7.81 -19.88
C GLY A 75 -34.47 -7.83 -20.54
N THR A 76 -33.44 -8.38 -19.90
CA THR A 76 -32.15 -8.71 -20.54
C THR A 76 -32.11 -10.20 -20.94
N VAL A 77 -31.29 -10.54 -21.95
CA VAL A 77 -31.20 -11.91 -22.50
C VAL A 77 -30.81 -12.95 -21.42
N ASP A 78 -29.97 -12.56 -20.45
CA ASP A 78 -29.46 -13.44 -19.39
C ASP A 78 -30.16 -13.25 -18.02
N GLY A 79 -31.19 -12.40 -17.94
CA GLY A 79 -32.03 -12.18 -16.75
C GLY A 79 -31.32 -11.72 -15.47
N SER A 80 -30.01 -11.51 -15.51
CA SER A 80 -29.17 -11.17 -14.36
C SER A 80 -28.06 -10.20 -14.75
N MET A 81 -27.66 -9.35 -13.80
CA MET A 81 -26.56 -8.40 -13.93
C MET A 81 -25.62 -8.54 -12.74
N GLN A 82 -24.32 -8.62 -12.97
CA GLN A 82 -23.33 -8.69 -11.91
C GLN A 82 -23.16 -7.32 -11.22
N VAL A 83 -23.06 -7.33 -9.89
CA VAL A 83 -22.87 -6.15 -9.04
C VAL A 83 -21.39 -6.01 -8.66
N TRP A 84 -20.85 -4.81 -8.81
CA TRP A 84 -19.43 -4.49 -8.57
C TRP A 84 -19.26 -3.35 -7.54
N GLU A 85 -19.80 -3.54 -6.34
CA GLU A 85 -19.76 -2.50 -5.29
C GLU A 85 -18.45 -2.46 -4.48
N GLU A 86 -17.85 -3.62 -4.28
CA GLU A 86 -16.68 -3.80 -3.42
C GLU A 86 -15.59 -4.58 -4.14
N LEU A 87 -14.36 -4.46 -3.64
CA LEU A 87 -13.18 -5.03 -4.31
C LEU A 87 -13.27 -6.56 -4.43
N TRP A 88 -13.84 -7.24 -3.44
CA TRP A 88 -14.03 -8.70 -3.44
C TRP A 88 -15.15 -9.16 -4.37
N HIS A 89 -15.96 -8.25 -4.91
CA HIS A 89 -16.86 -8.55 -6.02
C HIS A 89 -16.11 -8.62 -7.35
N GLY A 90 -14.96 -7.95 -7.44
CA GLY A 90 -14.10 -7.83 -8.60
C GLY A 90 -13.58 -9.17 -9.14
N ARG A 91 -13.57 -9.30 -10.47
CA ARG A 91 -13.08 -10.49 -11.17
C ARG A 91 -11.60 -10.72 -10.88
N THR A 92 -10.83 -9.64 -10.74
CA THR A 92 -9.42 -9.69 -10.37
C THR A 92 -9.18 -10.45 -9.07
N TRP A 93 -9.99 -10.20 -8.02
CA TRP A 93 -9.83 -10.93 -6.76
C TRP A 93 -10.15 -12.42 -6.96
N TRP A 94 -11.22 -12.74 -7.69
CA TRP A 94 -11.58 -14.10 -8.01
C TRP A 94 -10.44 -14.86 -8.72
N GLU A 95 -9.86 -14.24 -9.74
CA GLU A 95 -8.75 -14.81 -10.50
C GLU A 95 -7.47 -14.97 -9.66
N LEU A 96 -7.17 -14.01 -8.78
CA LEU A 96 -6.06 -14.12 -7.84
C LEU A 96 -6.26 -15.28 -6.86
N GLN A 97 -7.46 -15.39 -6.29
CA GLN A 97 -7.81 -16.46 -5.35
C GLN A 97 -7.75 -17.85 -6.00
N TYR A 98 -8.08 -17.95 -7.29
CA TYR A 98 -8.01 -19.20 -8.05
C TYR A 98 -6.57 -19.67 -8.32
N ARG A 99 -5.59 -18.75 -8.29
CA ARG A 99 -4.17 -19.04 -8.59
C ARG A 99 -3.35 -19.44 -7.37
N ILE A 100 -3.91 -19.35 -6.17
CA ILE A 100 -3.24 -19.69 -4.91
C ILE A 100 -3.79 -21.00 -4.31
N ALA A 101 -3.14 -21.53 -3.28
CA ALA A 101 -3.59 -22.79 -2.68
C ALA A 101 -4.96 -22.63 -2.00
N SER A 102 -5.74 -23.71 -1.96
CA SER A 102 -7.13 -23.69 -1.44
C SER A 102 -7.23 -23.35 0.05
N ASN A 103 -6.16 -23.51 0.82
CA ASN A 103 -6.07 -23.13 2.22
C ASN A 103 -5.58 -21.68 2.44
N GLN A 104 -5.27 -20.95 1.35
CA GLN A 104 -4.79 -19.58 1.39
C GLN A 104 -5.90 -18.59 1.04
N CYS A 105 -5.76 -17.35 1.50
CA CYS A 105 -6.66 -16.25 1.16
C CYS A 105 -5.87 -15.01 0.76
N ILE A 106 -6.45 -14.18 -0.11
CA ILE A 106 -5.80 -12.96 -0.56
C ILE A 106 -5.93 -11.86 0.51
N LEU A 107 -4.81 -11.24 0.88
CA LEU A 107 -4.79 -9.95 1.55
C LEU A 107 -4.68 -8.88 0.45
N TYR A 108 -5.81 -8.34 0.04
CA TYR A 108 -5.89 -7.44 -1.11
C TYR A 108 -5.45 -6.03 -0.68
N LEU A 109 -4.47 -5.47 -1.37
CA LEU A 109 -3.91 -4.16 -1.06
C LEU A 109 -4.22 -3.19 -2.19
N VAL A 110 -4.65 -1.97 -1.82
CA VAL A 110 -4.80 -0.85 -2.74
C VAL A 110 -3.73 0.18 -2.41
N LEU A 111 -2.82 0.40 -3.35
CA LEU A 111 -1.74 1.37 -3.22
C LEU A 111 -2.21 2.74 -3.69
N TYR A 112 -1.90 3.77 -2.92
CA TYR A 112 -2.14 5.15 -3.32
C TYR A 112 -0.90 6.01 -3.08
N ILE A 113 -0.45 6.71 -4.11
CA ILE A 113 0.67 7.65 -4.04
C ILE A 113 0.11 9.03 -4.37
N ASP A 114 0.29 9.97 -3.44
CA ASP A 114 -0.30 11.30 -3.54
C ASP A 114 0.79 12.37 -3.65
N GLU A 115 0.98 12.92 -4.85
CA GLU A 115 1.95 14.00 -5.06
C GLU A 115 1.47 15.35 -4.49
N THR A 116 0.16 15.55 -4.27
CA THR A 116 -0.41 16.84 -3.88
C THR A 116 -0.22 17.18 -2.40
N ASN A 117 -0.18 16.17 -1.53
CA ASN A 117 0.10 16.31 -0.10
C ASN A 117 1.61 16.26 0.20
N VAL A 118 2.36 17.17 -0.42
CA VAL A 118 3.80 17.29 -0.24
C VAL A 118 4.12 17.59 1.24
N SER A 119 4.77 16.63 1.90
CA SER A 119 5.35 16.85 3.22
C SER A 119 6.80 17.31 3.06
N THR A 120 7.31 18.08 4.02
CA THR A 120 8.72 18.46 4.04
C THR A 120 9.42 17.77 5.21
N ILE A 121 10.32 16.84 4.92
CA ILE A 121 11.12 16.14 5.92
C ILE A 121 12.56 16.65 5.82
N GLY A 122 13.07 17.29 6.88
CA GLY A 122 14.44 17.83 6.91
C GLY A 122 14.76 18.91 5.86
N GLY A 123 13.72 19.55 5.31
CA GLY A 123 13.81 20.53 4.21
C GLY A 123 13.65 19.94 2.80
N VAL A 124 13.37 18.63 2.68
CA VAL A 124 13.16 17.92 1.42
C VAL A 124 11.68 17.63 1.22
N LYS A 125 11.14 17.97 0.06
CA LYS A 125 9.78 17.60 -0.35
C LYS A 125 9.72 16.09 -0.56
N VAL A 126 8.76 15.44 0.07
CA VAL A 126 8.54 13.99 -0.02
C VAL A 126 7.05 13.71 -0.22
N TRP A 127 6.74 12.58 -0.86
CA TRP A 127 5.37 12.25 -1.25
C TRP A 127 4.85 11.02 -0.51
N PRO A 128 3.71 11.11 0.18
CA PRO A 128 3.20 10.00 0.97
C PRO A 128 2.73 8.83 0.11
N VAL A 129 3.01 7.63 0.61
CA VAL A 129 2.53 6.34 0.10
C VAL A 129 1.54 5.79 1.11
N TYR A 130 0.31 5.59 0.67
CA TYR A 130 -0.77 5.01 1.47
C TYR A 130 -1.14 3.62 0.97
N ILE A 131 -1.59 2.76 1.89
CA ILE A 131 -2.23 1.48 1.56
C ILE A 131 -3.59 1.41 2.22
N TRP A 132 -4.57 0.90 1.48
CA TRP A 132 -5.79 0.34 2.06
C TRP A 132 -5.77 -1.19 2.03
N VAL A 133 -6.29 -1.80 3.09
CA VAL A 133 -6.63 -3.23 3.11
C VAL A 133 -7.99 -3.40 2.45
N GLY A 134 -8.00 -3.91 1.21
CA GLY A 134 -9.19 -4.11 0.39
C GLY A 134 -10.17 -5.15 0.92
N ASN A 135 -9.77 -5.94 1.92
CA ASN A 135 -10.62 -6.85 2.68
C ASN A 135 -11.63 -6.12 3.58
N LEU A 136 -11.51 -4.81 3.76
CA LEU A 136 -12.48 -3.99 4.48
C LEU A 136 -13.43 -3.28 3.50
N PRO A 137 -14.70 -3.07 3.89
CA PRO A 137 -15.66 -2.29 3.12
C PRO A 137 -15.14 -0.89 2.79
N ALA A 138 -15.58 -0.36 1.63
CA ALA A 138 -15.27 1.00 1.21
C ALA A 138 -15.69 2.04 2.26
N SER A 139 -16.80 1.80 2.97
CA SER A 139 -17.31 2.67 4.04
C SER A 139 -16.35 2.79 5.23
N ILE A 140 -15.50 1.79 5.49
CA ILE A 140 -14.46 1.80 6.53
C ILE A 140 -13.16 2.39 5.95
N ARG A 141 -12.73 1.90 4.78
CA ARG A 141 -11.49 2.35 4.11
C ARG A 141 -11.44 3.86 3.88
N LYS A 142 -12.59 4.48 3.58
CA LYS A 142 -12.71 5.92 3.29
C LYS A 142 -12.69 6.80 4.54
N GLN A 143 -12.74 6.23 5.74
CA GLN A 143 -12.74 7.02 6.98
C GLN A 143 -11.33 7.55 7.28
N ARG A 144 -11.19 8.87 7.41
CA ARG A 144 -9.91 9.51 7.75
C ARG A 144 -9.66 9.42 9.25
N GLY A 145 -8.44 9.02 9.64
CA GLY A 145 -7.99 8.98 11.04
C GLY A 145 -8.70 7.95 11.92
N LYS A 146 -9.41 6.99 11.31
CA LYS A 146 -10.07 5.88 12.02
C LYS A 146 -9.43 4.55 11.64
N LYS A 147 -9.58 3.55 12.50
CA LYS A 147 -9.14 2.17 12.26
C LYS A 147 -9.71 1.66 10.94
N GLY A 148 -8.89 0.93 10.18
CA GLY A 148 -9.26 0.38 8.88
C GLY A 148 -9.27 1.38 7.71
N GLY A 149 -9.02 2.67 7.98
CA GLY A 149 -8.78 3.69 6.97
C GLY A 149 -7.45 3.50 6.23
N ALA A 150 -7.04 4.53 5.46
CA ALA A 150 -5.73 4.54 4.80
C ALA A 150 -4.60 4.34 5.83
N ILE A 151 -3.54 3.65 5.45
CA ILE A 151 -2.34 3.49 6.27
C ILE A 151 -1.21 4.21 5.57
N LEU A 152 -0.60 5.22 6.21
CA LEU A 152 0.63 5.82 5.70
C LEU A 152 1.77 4.82 5.86
N ILE A 153 2.32 4.35 4.75
CA ILE A 153 3.46 3.43 4.73
C ILE A 153 4.78 4.18 4.77
N GLY A 154 4.86 5.32 4.11
CA GLY A 154 6.12 6.03 4.00
C GLY A 154 6.03 7.20 3.04
N TYR A 155 7.20 7.74 2.74
CA TYR A 155 7.35 8.87 1.86
C TYR A 155 8.40 8.59 0.79
N LEU A 156 8.03 8.79 -0.47
CA LEU A 156 8.95 8.66 -1.60
C LEU A 156 9.95 9.82 -1.61
N PRO A 157 11.23 9.54 -1.90
CA PRO A 157 12.24 10.57 -2.03
C PRO A 157 12.03 11.37 -3.31
N LYS A 158 12.33 12.67 -3.26
CA LYS A 158 12.40 13.49 -4.46
C LYS A 158 13.73 13.32 -5.18
N ALA A 159 13.69 12.80 -6.41
CA ALA A 159 14.82 12.86 -7.32
C ALA A 159 15.10 14.34 -7.65
N ARG A 160 16.34 14.78 -7.44
CA ARG A 160 16.69 16.18 -7.64
C ARG A 160 16.87 16.48 -9.13
N SER A 161 16.39 17.64 -9.57
CA SER A 161 16.49 18.08 -10.97
C SER A 161 17.90 18.55 -11.36
N ASP A 162 18.75 18.82 -10.38
CA ASP A 162 20.17 19.18 -10.55
C ASP A 162 21.08 17.95 -10.53
N SER A 163 20.54 16.74 -10.77
CA SER A 163 21.29 15.47 -10.76
C SER A 163 22.31 15.35 -11.89
N GLY A 164 22.29 16.23 -12.89
CA GLY A 164 23.17 16.16 -14.06
C GLY A 164 22.79 15.03 -15.04
N VAL A 165 21.64 14.40 -14.84
CA VAL A 165 21.10 13.33 -15.70
C VAL A 165 20.35 13.94 -16.88
N SER A 166 20.54 13.37 -18.08
CA SER A 166 19.89 13.83 -19.31
C SER A 166 18.41 13.42 -19.37
N ASP A 167 18.09 12.18 -19.00
CA ASP A 167 16.72 11.66 -18.90
C ASP A 167 16.20 11.71 -17.46
N LEU A 168 15.71 12.89 -17.07
CA LEU A 168 15.21 13.12 -15.72
C LEU A 168 13.97 12.27 -15.38
N ALA A 169 13.14 11.95 -16.38
CA ALA A 169 11.92 11.16 -16.19
C ALA A 169 12.26 9.69 -15.90
N ALA A 170 13.13 9.08 -16.72
CA ALA A 170 13.59 7.73 -16.45
C ALA A 170 14.34 7.62 -15.11
N PHE A 171 15.14 8.63 -14.76
CA PHE A 171 15.83 8.69 -13.47
C PHE A 171 14.84 8.72 -12.30
N ARG A 172 13.81 9.57 -12.35
CA ARG A 172 12.77 9.64 -11.32
C ARG A 172 12.03 8.31 -11.16
N CYS A 173 11.61 7.71 -12.27
CA CYS A 173 11.01 6.37 -12.29
C CYS A 173 11.91 5.34 -11.58
N LYS A 174 13.21 5.36 -11.87
CA LYS A 174 14.18 4.45 -11.25
C LYS A 174 14.31 4.68 -9.74
N VAL A 175 14.47 5.93 -9.30
CA VAL A 175 14.54 6.29 -7.87
C VAL A 175 13.30 5.81 -7.13
N TYR A 176 12.12 5.93 -7.73
CA TYR A 176 10.88 5.49 -7.09
C TYR A 176 10.74 3.98 -7.03
N HIS A 177 11.10 3.27 -8.10
CA HIS A 177 11.09 1.81 -8.08
C HIS A 177 12.06 1.27 -7.01
N ASP A 178 13.24 1.87 -6.86
CA ASP A 178 14.19 1.48 -5.82
C ASP A 178 13.66 1.79 -4.41
N ALA A 179 13.00 2.94 -4.24
CA ALA A 179 12.36 3.31 -2.99
C ALA A 179 11.19 2.38 -2.62
N LEU A 180 10.27 2.12 -3.55
CA LEU A 180 9.15 1.18 -3.35
C LEU A 180 9.66 -0.24 -3.09
N ASN A 181 10.67 -0.70 -3.82
CA ASN A 181 11.29 -2.01 -3.59
C ASN A 181 11.81 -2.13 -2.16
N THR A 182 12.40 -1.06 -1.62
CA THR A 182 12.86 -0.99 -0.23
C THR A 182 11.68 -1.00 0.75
N MET A 183 10.66 -0.15 0.55
CA MET A 183 9.50 -0.08 1.44
C MET A 183 8.74 -1.41 1.53
N PHE A 184 8.57 -2.07 0.39
CA PHE A 184 7.78 -3.30 0.23
C PHE A 184 8.61 -4.58 0.39
N GLU A 185 9.87 -4.48 0.80
CA GLU A 185 10.77 -5.63 1.01
C GLU A 185 10.11 -6.70 1.90
N SER A 186 9.46 -6.27 2.98
CA SER A 186 8.75 -7.15 3.92
C SER A 186 7.62 -7.98 3.31
N LEU A 187 7.13 -7.65 2.10
CA LEU A 187 6.09 -8.42 1.41
C LEU A 187 6.65 -9.39 0.36
N LYS A 188 7.94 -9.35 0.02
CA LYS A 188 8.49 -10.18 -1.08
C LYS A 188 8.33 -11.68 -0.85
N ILE A 189 8.54 -12.14 0.38
CA ILE A 189 8.37 -13.54 0.76
C ILE A 189 6.88 -13.86 0.94
N PRO A 190 6.11 -13.11 1.77
CA PRO A 190 4.67 -13.35 1.93
C PRO A 190 3.87 -13.39 0.62
N SER A 191 4.15 -12.49 -0.32
CA SER A 191 3.41 -12.40 -1.60
C SER A 191 3.60 -13.63 -2.50
N ARG A 192 4.65 -14.42 -2.28
CA ARG A 192 4.94 -15.61 -3.08
C ARG A 192 4.52 -16.90 -2.41
N TYR A 193 4.73 -17.00 -1.10
CA TYR A 193 4.62 -18.27 -0.37
C TYR A 193 3.47 -18.30 0.62
N GLY A 194 2.90 -17.14 0.94
CA GLY A 194 1.93 -16.99 2.01
C GLY A 194 2.58 -16.64 3.33
N VAL A 195 1.75 -16.22 4.27
CA VAL A 195 2.16 -16.00 5.66
C VAL A 195 0.98 -16.25 6.60
N PRO A 196 1.16 -17.02 7.68
CA PRO A 196 0.13 -17.20 8.67
C PRO A 196 -0.04 -15.92 9.50
N MET A 197 -1.27 -15.42 9.59
CA MET A 197 -1.59 -14.26 10.42
C MET A 197 -2.75 -14.59 11.35
N ARG A 198 -2.61 -14.20 12.62
CA ARG A 198 -3.73 -14.22 13.57
C ARG A 198 -4.64 -13.04 13.28
N CYS A 199 -5.87 -13.33 12.89
CA CYS A 199 -6.91 -12.34 12.66
C CYS A 199 -7.55 -11.90 13.98
N GLY A 200 -8.20 -10.73 13.96
CA GLY A 200 -8.91 -10.21 15.14
C GLY A 200 -10.09 -11.07 15.61
N ASP A 201 -10.57 -12.01 14.78
CA ASP A 201 -11.56 -13.04 15.17
C ASP A 201 -10.94 -14.25 15.89
N GLY A 202 -9.64 -14.19 16.20
CA GLY A 202 -8.90 -15.23 16.92
C GLY A 202 -8.39 -16.37 16.05
N LYS A 203 -8.81 -16.48 14.78
CA LYS A 203 -8.37 -17.54 13.87
C LYS A 203 -7.05 -17.18 13.21
N VAL A 204 -6.27 -18.20 12.86
CA VAL A 204 -5.07 -18.05 12.03
C VAL A 204 -5.45 -18.37 10.59
N ARG A 205 -5.10 -17.49 9.66
CA ARG A 205 -5.31 -17.67 8.22
C ARG A 205 -4.01 -17.48 7.46
N GLU A 206 -3.84 -18.24 6.40
CA GLU A 206 -2.68 -18.15 5.51
C GLU A 206 -2.96 -17.08 4.44
N PHE A 207 -2.30 -15.93 4.53
CA PHE A 207 -2.53 -14.81 3.62
C PHE A 207 -1.47 -14.72 2.53
N ILE A 208 -1.92 -14.42 1.31
CA ILE A 208 -1.08 -13.98 0.19
C ILE A 208 -1.35 -12.47 -0.02
N PRO A 209 -0.48 -11.56 0.43
CA PRO A 209 -0.63 -10.14 0.16
C PRO A 209 -0.39 -9.83 -1.31
N VAL A 210 -1.34 -9.10 -1.92
CA VAL A 210 -1.29 -8.71 -3.33
C VAL A 210 -1.66 -7.24 -3.48
N ILE A 211 -0.83 -6.46 -4.16
CA ILE A 211 -1.22 -5.13 -4.64
C ILE A 211 -2.13 -5.33 -5.85
N GLY A 212 -3.44 -5.29 -5.63
CA GLY A 212 -4.45 -5.57 -6.66
C GLY A 212 -4.92 -4.34 -7.42
N ALA A 213 -4.75 -3.15 -6.83
CA ALA A 213 -5.00 -1.87 -7.48
C ALA A 213 -3.97 -0.83 -7.01
N GLY A 214 -3.63 0.09 -7.90
CA GLY A 214 -2.75 1.20 -7.62
C GLY A 214 -3.30 2.47 -8.25
N SER A 215 -3.22 3.59 -7.56
CA SER A 215 -3.43 4.91 -8.12
C SER A 215 -2.28 5.81 -7.70
N ALA A 216 -1.65 6.44 -8.68
CA ALA A 216 -0.61 7.42 -8.46
C ALA A 216 -0.99 8.65 -9.25
N ASP A 217 -1.16 9.77 -8.57
CA ASP A 217 -1.20 11.07 -9.23
C ASP A 217 0.24 11.52 -9.38
N TYR A 218 0.82 11.31 -10.57
CA TYR A 218 2.22 11.55 -10.84
C TYR A 218 2.42 12.24 -12.19
N MET A 219 3.26 13.27 -12.22
CA MET A 219 3.56 14.06 -13.43
C MET A 219 4.31 13.30 -14.54
N GLU A 220 4.56 12.00 -14.42
CA GLU A 220 5.25 11.21 -15.45
C GLU A 220 4.53 9.90 -15.84
N LEU A 221 3.22 9.85 -15.63
CA LEU A 221 2.33 9.00 -16.44
C LEU A 221 1.88 9.76 -17.71
#